data_AF-A0AAD5F2W1-F1
#
_entry.id   AF-A0AAD5F2W1-F1
#
_cell.length_a   1.000
_cell.length_b   1.000
_cell.length_c   1.000
_cell.angle_alpha   90.00
_cell.angle_beta   90.00
_cell.angle_gamma   90.00
#
_symmetry.space_group_name_H-M   'P 1'
#
loop_
_entity.id
_entity.type
_entity.pdbx_description
1 polymer ?
#
loop_
_entity_poly.entity_id
_entity_poly.type
_entity_poly.pdbx_seq_one_letter_code
_entity_poly.pdbx_strand_id
1 'polypeptide(L)' 'MKQVKKPFEIAGRSLIDLVFSWSLRNVLDRDLHKHQVTKIPETFSTVASYMKSFIPSLIEETHADLLSNVCEILFVRF' A
#
# COMPACT_ATOMS: atom_id res chain seq x y z
N MET A 1 22.61 27.77 -8.92
CA MET A 1 21.99 26.68 -8.14
C MET A 1 20.48 26.74 -8.34
N LYS A 2 19.90 25.82 -9.14
CA LYS A 2 18.44 25.71 -9.24
C LYS A 2 17.96 24.91 -8.04
N GLN A 3 17.22 25.56 -7.15
CA GLN A 3 16.45 24.87 -6.12
C GLN A 3 15.37 24.08 -6.84
N VAL A 4 15.63 22.79 -7.10
CA VAL A 4 14.60 21.84 -7.52
C VAL A 4 13.69 21.71 -6.30
N LYS A 5 12.57 22.44 -6.31
CA LYS A 5 11.48 22.21 -5.36
C LYS A 5 11.08 20.75 -5.53
N LYS A 6 11.46 19.89 -4.58
CA LYS A 6 10.91 18.54 -4.49
C LYS A 6 9.39 18.71 -4.52
N PRO A 7 8.67 18.04 -5.43
CA PRO A 7 7.22 18.19 -5.46
C PRO A 7 6.70 17.88 -4.06
N PHE A 8 5.79 18.72 -3.58
CA PHE A 8 5.06 18.44 -2.36
C PHE A 8 4.30 17.14 -2.59
N GLU A 9 4.87 16.03 -2.11
CA GLU A 9 4.25 14.72 -2.18
C GLU A 9 3.06 14.75 -1.24
N ILE A 10 1.87 14.91 -1.82
CA ILE A 10 0.63 14.68 -1.11
C ILE A 10 0.65 13.19 -0.78
N ALA A 11 0.83 12.83 0.48
CA ALA A 11 1.00 11.44 0.92
C ALA A 11 -0.09 10.50 0.35
N GLY A 12 -1.31 11.00 0.14
CA GLY A 12 -2.40 10.27 -0.49
C GLY A 12 -2.23 9.97 -1.99
N ARG A 13 -1.52 10.82 -2.76
CA ARG A 13 -1.19 10.50 -4.16
C ARG A 13 -0.26 9.30 -4.25
N SER A 14 0.66 9.12 -3.29
CA SER A 14 1.61 8.00 -3.31
C SER A 14 0.92 6.63 -3.18
N LEU A 15 -0.12 6.50 -2.36
CA LEU A 15 -0.86 5.25 -2.19
C LEU A 15 -1.72 4.97 -3.43
N ILE A 16 -2.41 6.00 -3.93
CA ILE A 16 -3.22 5.90 -5.14
C ILE A 16 -2.35 5.48 -6.32
N ASP A 17 -1.22 6.17 -6.55
CA ASP A 17 -0.28 5.87 -7.62
C ASP A 17 0.28 4.44 -7.48
N LEU A 18 0.56 3.97 -6.26
CA LEU A 18 1.00 2.60 -6.00
C LEU A 18 -0.08 1.58 -6.37
N VAL A 19 -1.31 1.75 -5.89
CA VAL A 19 -2.43 0.83 -6.15
C VAL A 19 -2.72 0.75 -7.65
N PHE A 20 -2.75 1.89 -8.34
CA PHE A 20 -2.96 1.93 -9.80
C PHE A 20 -1.76 1.42 -10.61
N SER A 21 -0.56 1.33 -10.03
CA SER A 21 0.61 0.73 -10.68
C SER A 21 0.58 -0.81 -10.67
N TRP A 22 -0.30 -1.43 -9.88
CA TRP A 22 -0.38 -2.89 -9.81
C TRP A 22 -0.95 -3.49 -11.09
N SER A 23 -0.25 -4.51 -11.59
CA SER A 23 -0.81 -5.39 -12.61
C SER A 23 -1.85 -6.33 -11.99
N LEU A 24 -2.81 -6.83 -12.78
CA LEU A 24 -3.79 -7.81 -12.32
C LEU A 24 -3.13 -9.06 -11.71
N ARG A 25 -1.96 -9.46 -12.22
CA ARG A 25 -1.17 -10.57 -11.65
C ARG A 25 -0.69 -10.27 -10.23
N ASN A 26 -0.26 -9.03 -9.98
CA ASN A 26 0.15 -8.58 -8.66
C ASN A 26 -1.05 -8.48 -7.71
N VAL A 27 -2.21 -8.01 -8.21
CA VAL A 27 -3.45 -7.97 -7.43
C VAL A 27 -3.87 -9.37 -6.99
N LEU A 28 -3.75 -10.37 -7.87
CA LEU A 28 -4.10 -11.77 -7.58
C LEU A 28 -3.06 -12.52 -6.73
N ASP A 29 -1.89 -11.92 -6.47
CA ASP A 29 -0.83 -12.50 -5.67
C ASP A 29 -1.05 -12.24 -4.18
N ARG A 30 -1.59 -13.23 -3.47
CA ARG A 30 -1.89 -13.17 -2.02
C ARG A 30 -0.65 -12.93 -1.15
N ASP A 31 0.55 -13.24 -1.62
CA ASP A 31 1.77 -13.16 -0.82
C ASP A 31 2.61 -11.91 -1.15
N LEU A 32 2.15 -11.02 -2.04
CA LEU A 32 2.89 -9.85 -2.54
C LEU A 32 3.46 -8.95 -1.42
N HIS A 33 2.71 -8.75 -0.34
CA HIS A 33 3.09 -7.87 0.77
C HIS A 33 3.35 -8.61 2.10
N LYS A 34 3.23 -9.94 2.12
CA LYS A 34 3.29 -10.75 3.35
C LYS A 34 4.62 -10.68 4.09
N HIS A 35 5.71 -10.42 3.36
CA HIS A 35 7.05 -10.26 3.94
C HIS A 35 7.40 -8.80 4.28
N GLN A 36 6.55 -7.84 3.91
CA GLN A 36 6.76 -6.41 4.12
C GLN A 36 6.04 -5.90 5.37
N VAL A 37 5.03 -6.63 5.84
CA VAL A 37 4.34 -6.32 7.11
C VAL A 37 5.19 -6.80 8.28
N THR A 38 6.01 -5.89 8.80
CA THR A 38 6.77 -6.12 10.04
C THR A 38 5.90 -5.85 11.26
N LYS A 39 6.19 -6.53 12.38
CA LYS A 39 5.51 -6.26 13.67
C LYS A 39 5.67 -4.78 14.04
N ILE A 40 4.54 -4.12 14.30
CA ILE A 40 4.50 -2.71 14.70
C ILE A 40 5.16 -2.59 16.09
N PRO A 41 6.16 -1.70 16.28
CA PRO A 41 6.76 -1.44 17.58
C PRO A 41 5.75 -0.92 18.61
N GLU A 42 5.95 -1.22 19.89
CA GLU A 42 5.08 -0.74 20.97
C GLU A 42 5.29 0.75 21.28
N THR A 43 6.47 1.28 20.96
CA THR A 43 6.82 2.69 21.21
C THR A 43 7.52 3.31 20.02
N PHE A 44 7.35 4.62 19.87
CA PHE A 44 7.91 5.39 18.77
C PHE A 44 8.62 6.62 19.31
N SER A 45 9.80 6.91 18.77
CA SER A 45 10.57 8.11 19.12
C SER A 45 10.04 9.37 18.45
N THR A 46 9.32 9.24 17.32
CA THR A 46 8.78 10.37 16.55
C THR A 46 7.42 10.04 15.93
N VAL A 47 6.63 11.07 15.65
CA VAL A 47 5.38 10.94 14.87
C VAL A 47 5.66 10.41 13.46
N ALA A 48 6.79 10.79 12.86
CA ALA A 48 7.19 10.28 11.55
C ALA A 48 7.48 8.78 11.55
N SER A 49 8.14 8.26 12.61
CA SER A 49 8.36 6.81 12.75
C SER A 49 7.07 6.04 13.00
N TYR A 50 6.13 6.62 13.75
CA TYR A 50 4.78 6.07 13.93
C TYR A 50 4.06 5.99 12.59
N MET A 51 3.92 7.10 11.86
CA MET A 51 3.19 7.10 10.59
C MET A 51 3.80 6.13 9.57
N LYS A 52 5.13 6.03 9.52
CA LYS A 52 5.83 5.11 8.61
C LYS A 52 5.59 3.63 8.93
N SER A 53 5.40 3.26 10.19
CA SER A 53 5.19 1.85 10.54
C SER A 53 3.85 1.30 10.05
N PHE A 54 2.85 2.16 9.81
CA PHE A 54 1.54 1.74 9.29
C PHE A 54 1.47 1.66 7.77
N ILE A 55 2.45 2.21 7.03
CA ILE A 55 2.43 2.19 5.57
C ILE A 55 2.33 0.76 5.01
N PRO A 56 3.15 -0.22 5.45
CA PRO A 56 3.04 -1.59 4.94
C PRO A 56 1.69 -2.25 5.25
N SER A 57 1.15 -2.02 6.46
CA SER A 57 -0.16 -2.55 6.86
C SER A 57 -1.30 -1.98 6.02
N LEU A 58 -1.29 -0.67 5.76
CA LEU A 58 -2.30 -0.03 4.93
C LEU A 58 -2.28 -0.52 3.47
N ILE A 59 -1.07 -0.77 2.94
CA ILE A 59 -0.91 -1.33 1.59
C ILE A 59 -1.44 -2.77 1.53
N GLU A 60 -1.15 -3.59 2.54
CA GLU A 60 -1.62 -4.97 2.62
C GLU A 60 -3.15 -5.04 2.76
N GLU A 61 -3.75 -4.22 3.61
CA GLU A 61 -5.20 -4.09 3.73
C GLU A 61 -5.86 -3.69 2.39
N THR A 62 -5.33 -2.65 1.75
CA THR A 62 -5.84 -2.19 0.45
C THR A 62 -5.70 -3.26 -0.63
N HIS A 63 -4.59 -4.02 -0.62
CA HIS A 63 -4.36 -5.12 -1.56
C HIS A 63 -5.35 -6.27 -1.33
N ALA A 64 -5.57 -6.67 -0.07
CA ALA A 64 -6.49 -7.74 0.29
C ALA A 64 -7.94 -7.40 -0.09
N ASP A 65 -8.38 -6.17 0.15
CA ASP A 65 -9.70 -5.69 -0.26
C ASP A 65 -9.85 -5.68 -1.78
N LEU A 66 -8.84 -5.17 -2.51
CA LEU A 66 -8.87 -5.14 -3.96
C LEU A 66 -8.91 -6.57 -4.55
N LEU A 67 -8.10 -7.48 -4.01
CA LEU A 67 -8.10 -8.89 -4.37
C LEU A 67 -9.48 -9.51 -4.15
N SER A 68 -10.08 -9.30 -2.97
CA SER A 68 -11.40 -9.84 -2.64
C SER A 68 -12.45 -9.39 -3.66
N ASN A 69 -12.49 -8.09 -3.96
CA ASN A 69 -13.42 -7.52 -4.94
C ASN A 69 -13.19 -8.07 -6.36
N VAL A 70 -11.94 -8.17 -6.80
CA VAL A 70 -11.62 -8.74 -8.14
C VAL A 70 -11.98 -10.21 -8.22
N CYS A 71 -11.72 -10.98 -7.15
CA CYS A 71 -12.10 -12.38 -7.06
C CYS A 71 -13.62 -12.55 -7.05
N GLU A 72 -14.37 -11.72 -6.30
CA GLU A 72 -15.83 -11.75 -6.27
C GLU A 72 -16.41 -11.50 -7.67
N ILE A 73 -15.94 -10.48 -8.37
CA ILE A 73 -16.36 -10.19 -9.76
C ILE A 73 -16.10 -11.38 -10.69
N LEU A 74 -14.96 -12.07 -10.52
CA LEU A 74 -14.62 -13.23 -11.33
C LEU A 74 -15.50 -14.45 -11.00
N PHE A 75 -15.84 -14.64 -9.72
CA PHE A 75 -16.67 -15.76 -9.25
C PHE A 75 -18.16 -15.61 -9.58
N VAL A 76 -18.68 -14.38 -9.66
CA VAL A 76 -20.10 -14.11 -9.97
C VAL A 76 -20.41 -14.19 -11.49
N ARG A 77 -19.38 -14.26 -12.33
CA ARG A 77 -19.52 -14.30 -13.81
C ARG A 77 -19.39 -15.69 -14.42
N PHE A 78 -19.26 -16.74 -13.62
CA PHE A 78 -19.24 -18.15 -14.03
C PHE A 78 -20.18 -18.99 -13.18
#